data_AF-A0A6I3DGQ4-F1
#
_entry.id   AF-A0A6I3DGQ4-F1
#
_cell.length_a   1.000
_cell.length_b   1.000
_cell.length_c   1.000
_cell.angle_alpha   90.00
_cell.angle_beta   90.00
_cell.angle_gamma   90.00
#
_symmetry.space_group_name_H-M   'P 1'
#
loop_
_entity.id
_entity.type
_entity.pdbx_description
1 polymer ?
#
loop_
_entity_poly.entity_id
_entity_poly.type
_entity_poly.pdbx_seq_one_letter_code
_entity_poly.pdbx_strand_id
1 'polypeptide(L)' 'VVMATHDQQMVDRMRRRVIELSHGRVERDQARGVYGVGT' A
#
# COMPACT_ATOMS: atom_id res chain seq x y z
N VAL A 1 -9.14 3.08 -10.93
CA VAL A 1 -9.27 1.66 -10.49
C VAL A 1 -8.55 1.52 -9.17
N VAL A 2 -9.19 0.90 -8.19
CA VAL A 2 -8.62 0.62 -6.87
C VAL A 2 -8.42 -0.89 -6.73
N MET A 3 -7.37 -1.29 -6.02
CA MET A 3 -7.10 -2.69 -5.71
C MET A 3 -6.86 -2.81 -4.21
N ALA A 4 -7.54 -3.77 -3.59
CA ALA A 4 -7.32 -4.16 -2.20
C ALA A 4 -6.72 -5.57 -2.21
N THR A 5 -5.52 -5.71 -1.66
CA THR A 5 -4.81 -7.00 -1.57
C THR A 5 -3.91 -7.00 -0.35
N HIS A 6 -3.66 -8.18 0.21
CA HIS A 6 -2.61 -8.39 1.21
C HIS A 6 -1.27 -8.83 0.57
N ASP A 7 -1.23 -9.00 -0.76
CA ASP A 7 0.02 -9.27 -1.49
C ASP A 7 0.84 -7.98 -1.63
N GLN A 8 1.78 -7.81 -0.71
CA GLN A 8 2.69 -6.67 -0.65
C GLN A 8 3.62 -6.61 -1.88
N GLN A 9 4.08 -7.76 -2.40
CA GLN A 9 4.98 -7.81 -3.55
C GLN A 9 4.30 -7.36 -4.84
N MET A 10 3.00 -7.63 -4.98
CA MET A 10 2.22 -7.15 -6.11
C MET A 10 2.04 -5.63 -6.04
N VAL A 11 1.74 -5.08 -4.85
CA VAL A 11 1.62 -3.63 -4.63
C VAL A 11 2.93 -2.91 -4.96
N ASP A 12 4.06 -3.46 -4.54
CA ASP A 12 5.40 -2.92 -4.82
C ASP A 12 5.72 -2.86 -6.31
N ARG A 13 5.35 -3.91 -7.05
CA ARG A 13 5.56 -3.96 -8.50
C ARG A 13 4.72 -2.93 -9.24
N MET A 14 3.54 -2.59 -8.73
CA MET A 14 2.68 -1.58 -9.37
C MET A 14 3.25 -0.16 -9.26
N ARG A 15 4.01 0.15 -8.19
CA ARG A 15 4.57 1.49 -7.92
C ARG A 15 3.53 2.63 -8.02
N ARG A 16 2.30 2.34 -7.59
CA ARG A 16 1.17 3.29 -7.58
C ARG A 16 0.96 3.83 -6.16
N ARG A 17 -0.01 4.73 -6.00
CA ARG A 17 -0.39 5.23 -4.68
C ARG A 17 -0.82 4.07 -3.78
N VAL A 18 -0.28 4.00 -2.57
CA VAL A 18 -0.61 2.99 -1.56
C VAL A 18 -1.36 3.68 -0.43
N ILE A 19 -2.51 3.12 -0.06
CA ILE A 19 -3.31 3.57 1.07
C ILE A 19 -3.45 2.40 2.03
N GLU A 20 -2.93 2.55 3.25
CA GLU A 20 -3.06 1.56 4.31
C GLU A 20 -4.20 1.95 5.24
N LEU A 21 -5.07 0.98 5.50
CA LEU A 21 -6.24 1.15 6.35
C LEU A 21 -6.12 0.23 7.56
N SER A 22 -6.27 0.78 8.76
CA SER A 22 -6.34 0.02 10.01
C SER A 22 -7.52 0.51 10.83
N HIS A 23 -8.35 -0.41 11.32
CA HIS A 23 -9.50 -0.09 12.18
C HIS A 23 -10.41 1.03 11.63
N GLY A 24 -10.58 1.11 10.31
CA GLY A 24 -11.40 2.13 9.65
C GLY A 24 -10.74 3.50 9.51
N ARG A 25 -9.44 3.64 9.80
CA ARG A 25 -8.65 4.86 9.61
C ARG A 25 -7.57 4.66 8.57
N VAL A 26 -7.24 5.73 7.86
CA VAL A 26 -6.09 5.77 6.95
C VAL A 26 -4.84 6.00 7.79
N GLU A 27 -4.01 4.97 7.89
CA GLU A 27 -2.73 5.03 8.61
C GLU A 27 -1.60 5.50 7.71
N ARG A 28 -1.70 5.22 6.39
CA ARG A 28 -0.66 5.56 5.43
C ARG A 28 -1.25 5.95 4.11
N ASP A 29 -0.71 7.01 3.52
CA ASP A 29 -1.04 7.46 2.18
C ASP A 29 0.22 7.96 1.48
N GLN A 30 0.68 7.19 0.48
CA GLN A 30 1.91 7.50 -0.24
C GLN A 30 1.68 7.46 -1.75
N ALA A 31 1.94 8.58 -2.43
CA ALA A 31 1.69 8.74 -3.87
C ALA A 31 2.51 7.79 -4.78
N ARG A 32 3.68 7.34 -4.31
CA ARG A 32 4.53 6.32 -4.95
C ARG A 32 5.04 5.34 -3.90
N GLY A 33 4.10 4.79 -3.13
CA GLY A 33 4.43 3.90 -2.03
C GLY A 33 5.00 2.58 -2.53
N VAL A 34 6.11 2.17 -1.94
CA VAL A 34 6.44 0.76 -1.75
C VAL A 34 5.92 0.35 -0.37
N TYR A 35 5.39 -0.86 -0.27
CA TYR A 35 5.35 -1.59 0.98
C TYR A 35 6.80 -1.88 1.37
N GLY A 36 7.40 -0.95 2.14
CA GLY A 36 8.80 -1.03 2.48
C GLY A 36 9.08 -2.32 3.25
N VAL A 37 9.92 -3.18 2.67
CA VAL A 37 10.71 -4.17 3.42
C VAL A 37 11.59 -3.36 4.37
N GLY A 38 11.18 -3.28 5.63
CA GLY A 38 11.88 -2.54 6.68
C GLY A 38 11.75 -3.29 7.99
N THR A 39 12.81 -4.05 8.28
CA THR A 39 13.11 -4.96 9.41
C THR A 39 12.29 -6.23 9.54
#